data_AF-A0A383C7R6-F1
#
_entry.id   AF-A0A383C7R6-F1
#
_cell.length_a   1.000
_cell.length_b   1.000
_cell.length_c   1.000
_cell.angle_alpha   90.00
_cell.angle_beta   90.00
_cell.angle_gamma   90.00
#
_symmetry.space_group_name_H-M   'P 1'
#
loop_
_entity.id
_entity.type
_entity.pdbx_description
1 polymer ?
#
loop_
_entity_poly.entity_id
_entity_poly.type
_entity_poly.pdbx_seq_one_letter_code
_entity_poly.pdbx_strand_id
1 'polypeptide(L)'
;VSNGINSALPVIAIMGPTASGKTGLALDIAAKVESEVISVDSALVYKGMDIGTAKPTQEEQEGVVHHLIDIIDPAQSYSVSQFVNDTNALIGDILARGKVPILAGGTMMYFNALINGISPLPKSDET
;
A
#
# COMPACT_ATOMS: atom_id res chain seq x y z
N VAL A 1 15.03 0.83 34.12
CA VAL A 1 14.99 1.07 32.67
C VAL A 1 14.26 -0.11 32.04
N SER A 2 12.95 0.01 31.84
CA SER A 2 12.17 -1.04 31.17
C SER A 2 12.50 -1.02 29.68
N ASN A 3 13.23 -2.03 29.20
CA ASN A 3 13.36 -2.30 27.77
C ASN A 3 11.99 -2.75 27.24
N GLY A 4 11.12 -1.77 26.95
CA GLY A 4 9.82 -1.99 26.34
C GLY A 4 10.01 -2.15 24.83
N ILE A 5 10.34 -3.35 24.38
CA ILE A 5 10.05 -3.73 23.00
C ILE A 5 8.53 -3.82 22.95
N ASN A 6 7.89 -2.77 22.43
CA ASN A 6 6.44 -2.68 22.31
C ASN A 6 5.96 -3.91 21.52
N SER A 7 5.03 -4.71 22.04
CA SER A 7 4.60 -5.98 21.39
C SER A 7 3.69 -5.75 20.18
N ALA A 8 3.69 -4.54 19.62
CA ALA A 8 2.94 -4.20 18.43
C ALA A 8 3.61 -4.83 17.20
N LEU A 9 2.81 -5.47 16.35
CA LEU A 9 3.29 -6.01 15.08
C LEU A 9 3.90 -4.87 14.23
N PRO A 10 5.00 -5.13 13.52
CA PRO A 10 5.65 -4.11 12.70
C PRO A 10 4.85 -3.81 11.42
N VAL A 11 5.12 -2.66 10.81
CA VAL A 11 4.76 -2.36 9.42
C VAL A 11 6.02 -2.53 8.57
N ILE A 12 5.93 -3.30 7.48
CA ILE A 12 7.07 -3.54 6.57
C ILE A 12 6.88 -2.67 5.33
N ALA A 13 7.93 -1.98 4.89
CA ALA A 13 7.93 -1.19 3.66
C ALA A 13 8.97 -1.72 2.66
N ILE A 14 8.50 -2.09 1.46
CA ILE A 14 9.30 -2.60 0.35
C ILE A 14 9.23 -1.57 -0.78
N MET A 15 10.28 -0.76 -0.90
CA MET A 15 10.38 0.35 -1.84
C MET A 15 11.37 0.03 -2.95
N GLY A 16 11.11 0.52 -4.16
CA GLY A 16 12.04 0.34 -5.29
C GLY A 16 11.38 0.60 -6.66
N PRO A 17 12.19 0.74 -7.73
CA PRO A 17 11.69 1.09 -9.07
C PRO A 17 10.78 0.00 -9.64
N THR A 18 9.97 0.32 -10.64
CA THR A 18 9.14 -0.66 -11.36
C THR A 18 10.01 -1.82 -11.86
N ALA A 19 9.46 -3.03 -11.86
CA ALA A 19 10.15 -4.27 -12.24
C ALA A 19 11.38 -4.68 -11.39
N SER A 20 11.56 -4.12 -10.18
CA SER A 20 12.65 -4.52 -9.26
C SER A 20 12.37 -5.74 -8.38
N GLY A 21 11.33 -6.53 -8.67
CA GLY A 21 11.00 -7.75 -7.91
C GLY A 21 10.29 -7.56 -6.56
N LYS A 22 9.75 -6.36 -6.28
CA LYS A 22 9.10 -6.04 -4.98
C LYS A 22 7.91 -6.95 -4.66
N THR A 23 7.07 -7.22 -5.65
CA THR A 23 5.89 -8.08 -5.48
C THR A 23 6.32 -9.48 -5.05
N GLY A 24 7.32 -10.07 -5.71
CA GLY A 24 7.88 -11.37 -5.31
C GLY A 24 8.40 -11.37 -3.88
N LEU A 25 9.16 -10.34 -3.48
CA LEU A 25 9.63 -10.22 -2.09
C LEU A 25 8.49 -10.07 -1.08
N ALA A 26 7.42 -9.34 -1.42
CA ALA A 26 6.25 -9.20 -0.56
C ALA A 26 5.54 -10.55 -0.34
N LEU A 27 5.41 -11.35 -1.40
CA LEU A 27 4.83 -12.69 -1.35
C LEU A 27 5.71 -13.67 -0.57
N ASP A 28 7.03 -13.64 -0.76
CA ASP A 28 7.99 -14.44 -0.01
C ASP A 28 7.92 -14.18 1.50
N ILE A 29 7.65 -12.93 1.88
CA ILE A 29 7.41 -12.54 3.27
C ILE A 29 6.03 -13.06 3.71
N ALA A 30 5.00 -12.87 2.90
CA ALA A 30 3.64 -13.29 3.22
C ALA A 30 3.47 -14.80 3.37
N ALA A 31 4.30 -15.59 2.69
CA ALA A 31 4.36 -17.05 2.89
C ALA A 31 4.90 -17.46 4.27
N LYS A 32 5.56 -16.55 5.01
CA LYS A 32 6.22 -16.83 6.29
C LYS A 32 5.54 -16.15 7.48
N VAL A 33 4.74 -15.12 7.23
CA VAL A 33 4.02 -14.37 8.27
C VAL A 33 2.59 -14.07 7.83
N GLU A 34 1.65 -14.20 8.76
CA GLU A 34 0.26 -13.79 8.58
C GLU A 34 0.20 -12.30 8.26
N SER A 35 -0.02 -11.97 6.98
CA SER A 35 0.15 -10.61 6.47
C SER A 35 -0.79 -10.28 5.33
N GLU A 36 -0.91 -8.99 5.05
CA GLU A 36 -1.68 -8.45 3.94
C GLU A 36 -0.84 -7.35 3.27
N VAL A 37 -0.93 -7.24 1.94
CA VAL A 37 -0.16 -6.28 1.14
C VAL A 37 -1.00 -5.04 0.89
N ILE A 38 -0.43 -3.86 1.09
CA ILE A 38 -1.01 -2.57 0.67
C ILE A 38 -0.16 -2.06 -0.50
N SER A 39 -0.79 -1.90 -1.67
CA SER A 39 -0.13 -1.36 -2.85
C SER A 39 0.22 0.12 -2.65
N VAL A 40 1.50 0.48 -2.90
CA VAL A 40 1.99 1.86 -2.91
C VAL A 40 2.33 2.27 -4.35
N ASP A 41 1.31 2.23 -5.20
CA ASP A 41 1.42 2.54 -6.62
C ASP A 41 0.22 3.38 -7.08
N SER A 42 0.51 4.52 -7.70
CA SER A 42 -0.51 5.46 -8.15
C SER A 42 -1.29 4.99 -9.38
N ALA A 43 -0.82 3.97 -10.10
CA ALA A 43 -1.47 3.46 -11.30
C ALA A 43 -2.33 2.22 -11.03
N LEU A 44 -1.96 1.41 -10.02
CA LEU A 44 -2.70 0.17 -9.70
C LEU A 44 -4.08 0.42 -9.07
N VAL A 45 -4.34 1.63 -8.58
CA VAL A 45 -5.62 2.02 -7.94
C VAL A 45 -6.81 2.05 -8.92
N TYR A 46 -6.57 2.17 -10.22
CA TYR A 46 -7.62 2.39 -11.23
C TYR A 46 -8.13 1.08 -11.82
N LYS A 47 -9.45 0.87 -11.78
CA LYS A 47 -10.13 -0.31 -12.34
C LYS A 47 -9.91 -0.48 -13.84
N GLY A 48 -9.68 -1.72 -14.29
CA GLY A 48 -9.64 -2.10 -15.71
C GLY A 48 -8.43 -1.60 -16.50
N MET A 49 -7.47 -0.94 -15.86
CA MET A 49 -6.22 -0.46 -16.49
C MET A 49 -5.07 -1.48 -16.41
N ASP A 50 -5.31 -2.76 -16.64
CA ASP A 50 -4.43 -3.84 -16.14
C ASP A 50 -3.12 -4.00 -16.93
N ILE A 51 -3.20 -3.93 -18.27
CA ILE A 51 -2.06 -4.21 -19.17
C ILE A 51 -0.98 -3.12 -19.06
N GLY A 52 -1.39 -1.85 -19.08
CA GLY A 52 -0.46 -0.72 -19.07
C GLY A 52 0.23 -0.50 -17.72
N THR A 53 -0.33 -1.05 -16.64
CA THR A 53 0.17 -0.85 -15.28
C THR A 53 0.81 -2.09 -14.68
N ALA A 54 0.89 -3.20 -15.42
CA ALA A 54 1.43 -4.47 -14.95
C ALA A 54 0.83 -4.91 -13.60
N LYS A 55 -0.51 -4.91 -13.51
CA LYS A 55 -1.21 -5.35 -12.29
C LYS A 55 -0.95 -6.83 -12.00
N PRO A 56 -0.74 -7.20 -10.73
CA PRO A 56 -0.63 -8.60 -10.34
C PRO A 56 -1.99 -9.28 -10.49
N THR A 57 -2.01 -10.37 -11.25
CA THR A 57 -3.15 -11.28 -11.37
C THR A 57 -3.46 -11.96 -10.03
N GLN A 58 -4.66 -12.53 -9.88
CA GLN A 58 -4.99 -13.28 -8.66
C GLN A 58 -4.08 -14.49 -8.43
N GLU A 59 -3.59 -15.12 -9.52
CA GLU A 59 -2.64 -16.22 -9.44
C GLU A 59 -1.29 -15.75 -8.89
N GLU A 60 -0.78 -14.62 -9.41
CA GLU A 60 0.46 -14.00 -8.92
C GLU A 60 0.35 -13.48 -7.49
N GLN A 61 -0.85 -13.22 -6.97
CA GLN A 61 -1.04 -12.81 -5.59
C GLN A 61 -0.96 -13.99 -4.60
N GLU A 62 -0.92 -15.25 -5.09
CA GLU A 62 -0.77 -16.47 -4.29
C GLU A 62 -1.73 -16.57 -3.08
N GLY A 63 -2.93 -15.99 -3.20
CA GLY A 63 -3.94 -15.96 -2.13
C GLY A 63 -3.69 -14.91 -1.04
N VAL A 64 -2.63 -14.11 -1.15
CA VAL A 64 -2.34 -12.99 -0.26
C VAL A 64 -3.28 -11.82 -0.62
N VAL A 65 -3.96 -11.27 0.40
CA VAL A 65 -4.85 -10.11 0.20
C VAL A 65 -4.03 -8.88 -0.18
N HIS A 66 -4.36 -8.27 -1.31
CA HIS A 66 -3.80 -7.00 -1.77
C HIS A 66 -4.84 -5.89 -1.70
N HIS A 67 -4.46 -4.79 -1.06
CA HIS A 67 -5.28 -3.58 -0.91
C HIS A 67 -4.80 -2.46 -1.83
N LEU A 68 -5.68 -1.48 -2.06
CA LEU A 68 -5.43 -0.31 -2.92
C LEU A 68 -5.11 -0.66 -4.38
N ILE A 69 -5.67 -1.77 -4.87
CA ILE A 69 -5.70 -2.16 -6.28
C ILE A 69 -7.16 -2.14 -6.72
N ASP A 70 -7.45 -1.61 -7.91
CA ASP A 70 -8.81 -1.58 -8.48
C ASP A 70 -9.87 -0.94 -7.56
N ILE A 71 -9.51 0.14 -6.86
CA ILE A 71 -10.39 0.80 -5.88
C ILE A 71 -11.27 1.89 -6.50
N ILE A 72 -10.82 2.55 -7.57
CA ILE A 72 -11.54 3.69 -8.19
C ILE A 72 -11.70 3.53 -9.71
N ASP A 73 -12.66 4.22 -10.30
CA ASP A 73 -12.82 4.30 -11.75
C ASP A 73 -11.77 5.23 -12.39
N PRO A 74 -11.27 4.95 -13.61
CA PRO A 74 -10.33 5.83 -14.32
C PRO A 74 -10.79 7.29 -14.49
N ALA A 75 -12.10 7.57 -14.46
CA ALA A 75 -12.64 8.92 -14.52
C ALA A 75 -12.52 9.70 -13.19
N GLN A 76 -12.21 9.02 -12.09
CA GLN A 76 -12.06 9.62 -10.76
C GLN A 76 -10.60 10.00 -10.49
N SER A 77 -10.38 11.03 -9.67
CA SER A 77 -9.05 11.39 -9.22
C SER A 77 -8.72 10.75 -7.86
N TYR A 78 -7.50 10.24 -7.72
CA TYR A 78 -6.96 9.76 -6.44
C TYR A 78 -5.78 10.61 -6.00
N SER A 79 -5.95 11.29 -4.87
CA SER A 79 -4.96 12.21 -4.31
C SER A 79 -4.04 11.53 -3.31
N VAL A 80 -2.87 12.14 -3.08
CA VAL A 80 -1.92 11.73 -2.04
C VAL A 80 -2.57 11.72 -0.66
N SER A 81 -3.48 12.67 -0.40
CA SER A 81 -4.19 12.77 0.88
C SER A 81 -5.14 11.60 1.10
N GLN A 82 -5.86 11.17 0.05
CA GLN A 82 -6.69 9.96 0.11
C GLN A 82 -5.82 8.73 0.32
N PHE A 83 -4.72 8.60 -0.43
CA PHE A 83 -3.79 7.49 -0.26
C PHE A 83 -3.26 7.36 1.19
N VAL A 84 -2.84 8.46 1.81
CA VAL A 84 -2.34 8.44 3.19
C VAL A 84 -3.43 8.05 4.18
N ASN A 85 -4.65 8.58 4.02
CA ASN A 85 -5.77 8.25 4.89
C ASN A 85 -6.16 6.78 4.77
N ASP A 86 -6.33 6.28 3.54
CA ASP A 86 -6.70 4.90 3.27
C ASP A 86 -5.63 3.92 3.78
N THR A 87 -4.35 4.24 3.52
CA THR A 87 -3.23 3.41 4.00
C THR A 87 -3.17 3.35 5.52
N ASN A 88 -3.34 4.48 6.22
CA ASN A 88 -3.34 4.49 7.69
C ASN A 88 -4.52 3.71 8.27
N ALA A 89 -5.70 3.82 7.66
CA ALA A 89 -6.87 3.04 8.06
C ALA A 89 -6.63 1.53 7.89
N LEU A 90 -6.09 1.13 6.73
CA LEU A 90 -5.73 -0.26 6.43
C LEU A 90 -4.66 -0.81 7.37
N ILE A 91 -3.62 -0.04 7.68
CA ILE A 91 -2.59 -0.44 8.66
C ILE A 91 -3.24 -0.76 10.01
N GLY A 92 -4.09 0.13 10.52
CA GLY A 92 -4.77 -0.08 11.80
C GLY A 92 -5.67 -1.32 11.80
N ASP A 93 -6.43 -1.51 10.71
CA ASP A 93 -7.35 -2.63 10.51
C ASP A 93 -6.63 -3.98 10.40
N ILE A 94 -5.53 -4.06 9.64
CA ILE A 94 -4.69 -5.25 9.50
C ILE A 94 -4.03 -5.62 10.83
N LEU A 95 -3.47 -4.63 11.54
CA LEU A 95 -2.87 -4.84 12.85
C LEU A 95 -3.90 -5.30 13.89
N ALA A 96 -5.12 -4.76 13.85
CA ALA A 96 -6.22 -5.18 14.72
C ALA A 96 -6.65 -6.64 14.49
N ARG A 97 -6.49 -7.15 13.26
CA ARG A 97 -6.65 -8.58 12.93
C ARG A 97 -5.46 -9.46 13.36
N GLY A 98 -4.41 -8.89 13.94
CA GLY A 98 -3.20 -9.61 14.33
C GLY A 98 -2.31 -10.00 13.16
N LYS A 99 -2.42 -9.30 12.03
CA LYS A 99 -1.61 -9.53 10.82
C LYS A 99 -0.59 -8.42 10.61
N VAL A 100 0.45 -8.70 9.84
CA VAL A 100 1.51 -7.77 9.48
C VAL A 100 1.15 -7.02 8.19
N PRO A 101 1.01 -5.70 8.19
CA PRO A 101 0.85 -4.93 6.95
C PRO A 101 2.18 -4.78 6.20
N ILE A 102 2.15 -5.08 4.90
CA ILE A 102 3.30 -4.95 3.99
C ILE A 102 2.98 -3.86 2.95
N LEU A 103 3.63 -2.72 3.04
CA LEU A 103 3.58 -1.65 2.05
C LEU A 103 4.53 -2.00 0.89
N ALA A 104 4.02 -2.26 -0.31
CA ALA A 104 4.84 -2.62 -1.47
C ALA A 104 4.53 -1.71 -2.66
N GLY A 105 5.55 -1.03 -3.20
CA GLY A 105 5.33 -0.17 -4.36
C GLY A 105 6.49 0.74 -4.72
N GLY A 106 6.28 1.56 -5.75
CA GLY A 106 7.33 2.41 -6.35
C GLY A 106 7.04 3.91 -6.32
N THR A 107 5.84 4.34 -5.91
CA THR A 107 5.48 5.77 -5.93
C THR A 107 6.15 6.48 -4.75
N MET A 108 7.35 7.01 -4.97
CA MET A 108 8.15 7.62 -3.90
C MET A 108 7.46 8.83 -3.24
N MET A 109 6.63 9.56 -3.99
CA MET A 109 5.80 10.63 -3.44
C MET A 109 4.83 10.13 -2.34
N TYR A 110 4.26 8.94 -2.52
CA TYR A 110 3.35 8.33 -1.55
C TYR A 110 4.09 7.90 -0.28
N PHE A 111 5.25 7.25 -0.41
CA PHE A 111 6.10 6.93 0.73
C PHE A 111 6.55 8.19 1.48
N ASN A 112 6.98 9.22 0.76
CA ASN A 112 7.36 10.49 1.37
C ASN A 112 6.22 11.11 2.16
N ALA A 113 4.99 11.08 1.62
CA ALA A 113 3.81 11.59 2.31
C ALA A 113 3.42 10.77 3.56
N LEU A 114 3.60 9.45 3.54
CA LEU A 114 3.39 8.59 4.71
C LEU A 114 4.41 8.87 5.83
N ILE A 115 5.67 9.07 5.45
CA ILE A 115 6.78 9.23 6.41
C ILE A 115 6.81 10.65 6.98
N ASN A 116 6.67 11.67 6.12
CA ASN A 116 6.87 13.07 6.48
C ASN A 116 5.54 13.84 6.68
N GLY A 117 4.41 13.19 6.44
CA GLY A 117 3.11 13.83 6.42
C GLY A 117 2.88 14.67 5.15
N ILE A 118 1.65 15.14 4.99
CA ILE A 118 1.25 16.04 3.91
C ILE A 118 1.03 17.42 4.53
N SER A 119 1.66 18.46 3.97
CA SER A 119 1.33 19.83 4.33
C SER A 119 -0.15 20.08 4.04
N PRO A 120 -0.94 20.71 4.92
CA PRO A 120 -2.36 20.92 4.68
C PRO A 120 -2.55 21.69 3.36
N LEU A 121 -2.94 20.98 2.32
CA LEU A 121 -3.21 21.56 1.01
C LEU A 121 -4.58 22.24 1.08
N PRO A 122 -4.75 23.42 0.45
CA PRO A 122 -6.08 23.97 0.23
C PRO A 122 -6.92 22.96 -0.56
N LYS A 123 -8.20 22.83 -0.22
CA LYS A 123 -9.12 21.95 -0.95
C LYS A 123 -9.13 22.37 -2.43
N SER A 124 -9.04 21.40 -3.33
CA SER A 124 -9.22 21.61 -4.75
C SER A 124 -10.66 22.08 -5.00
N ASP A 125 -10.84 23.24 -5.63
CA ASP A 125 -12.15 23.70 -6.05
C ASP A 125 -12.66 22.79 -7.18
N GLU A 126 -13.79 22.12 -6.94
CA GLU A 126 -14.57 21.50 -8.02
C GLU A 126 -15.38 22.61 -8.71
N THR A 127 -14.87 23.11 -9.84
CA THR A 127 -15.64 23.96 -10.79
C THR A 127 -16.19 23.14 -11.93
#